data_AF-A0A2G5UDU5-F1
#
_entry.id   AF-A0A2G5UDU5-F1
#
_cell.length_a   1.000
_cell.length_b   1.000
_cell.length_c   1.000
_cell.angle_alpha   90.00
_cell.angle_beta   90.00
_cell.angle_gamma   90.00
#
_symmetry.space_group_name_H-M   'P 1'
#
loop_
_entity.id
_entity.type
_entity.pdbx_description
1 polymer ?
#
loop_
_entity_poly.entity_id
_entity_poly.type
_entity_poly.pdbx_seq_one_letter_code
_entity_poly.pdbx_strand_id
1 'polypeptide(L)'
;MALHRRIPKKNRKKLKSVDPFNNKANAARFQDNNKKSNQAPANLKEEQPLTKAMKNMMAANNPIVTKEDVKKKKKQKNAVLKQAEELGMKKGKFETVNRFVKRIEGTLHSRINEQIAIAKHGLAGRKKEEIDADYKKIEDAEKRKKDQERREIENKIKEAKKKREEEAKRREEADKAKEQRKAEKRKLKEQEEEEEEKEEEEEDEEEGSDSDDEDGPKPKKIQKEESKKAQKLSKKERRKETLKARKTDEQKRKAGEAVMNSREVIEFGERYDAPPTFNGALKKKFEPLMAKAGQKTLLLHSMLQKGSQKTEYMNDSTKIQAERQRVIDAYRDMKKQRNIANGIGGRGVPKSE
;
A
#
# COMPACT_ATOMS: atom_id res chain seq x y z
N MET A 1 -26.54 10.80 -46.84
CA MET A 1 -27.07 9.49 -46.38
C MET A 1 -27.72 9.69 -45.02
N ALA A 2 -29.04 9.51 -44.95
CA ALA A 2 -29.83 9.77 -43.75
C ALA A 2 -29.57 8.69 -42.68
N LEU A 3 -29.22 9.12 -41.46
CA LEU A 3 -29.08 8.24 -40.29
C LEU A 3 -30.45 7.66 -39.89
N HIS A 4 -30.67 6.38 -40.19
CA HIS A 4 -31.82 5.63 -39.72
C HIS A 4 -31.87 5.62 -38.18
N ARG A 5 -32.87 6.31 -37.60
CA ARG A 5 -33.18 6.24 -36.16
C ARG A 5 -33.65 4.82 -35.81
N ARG A 6 -32.92 4.12 -34.94
CA ARG A 6 -33.29 2.78 -34.44
C ARG A 6 -34.65 2.83 -33.71
N ILE A 7 -35.56 1.95 -34.11
CA ILE A 7 -36.86 1.74 -33.45
C ILE A 7 -36.61 1.21 -32.02
N PRO A 8 -37.21 1.81 -30.97
CA PRO A 8 -37.10 1.30 -29.62
C PRO A 8 -37.83 -0.04 -29.50
N LYS A 9 -37.09 -1.12 -29.22
CA LYS A 9 -37.65 -2.45 -28.96
C LYS A 9 -38.43 -2.41 -27.64
N LYS A 10 -39.74 -2.67 -27.69
CA LYS A 10 -40.56 -2.84 -26.48
C LYS A 10 -39.99 -4.00 -25.68
N ASN A 11 -39.64 -3.76 -24.42
CA ASN A 11 -39.31 -4.81 -23.45
C ASN A 11 -40.54 -5.70 -23.27
N ARG A 12 -40.62 -6.78 -24.04
CA ARG A 12 -41.57 -7.85 -23.83
C ARG A 12 -41.12 -8.56 -22.56
N LYS A 13 -41.55 -8.04 -21.39
CA LYS A 13 -41.69 -8.84 -20.18
C LYS A 13 -42.64 -9.96 -20.57
N LYS A 14 -42.09 -11.03 -21.15
CA LYS A 14 -42.83 -12.22 -21.52
C LYS A 14 -43.62 -12.60 -20.28
N LEU A 15 -44.90 -12.93 -20.51
CA LEU A 15 -45.77 -13.58 -19.54
C LEU A 15 -44.89 -14.41 -18.60
N LYS A 16 -44.87 -14.08 -17.31
CA LYS A 16 -44.48 -15.09 -16.33
C LYS A 16 -45.39 -16.27 -16.66
N SER A 17 -44.82 -17.42 -16.99
CA SER A 17 -45.56 -18.66 -17.16
C SER A 17 -46.34 -18.86 -15.87
N VAL A 18 -47.59 -18.41 -15.86
CA VAL A 18 -48.55 -18.84 -14.85
C VAL A 18 -48.87 -20.24 -15.31
N ASP A 19 -48.18 -21.20 -14.69
CA ASP A 19 -48.50 -22.61 -14.80
C ASP A 19 -50.02 -22.76 -14.57
N PRO A 20 -50.79 -23.21 -15.57
CA PRO A 20 -52.25 -23.29 -15.48
C PRO A 20 -52.71 -24.27 -14.39
N PHE A 21 -51.82 -25.10 -13.85
CA PHE A 21 -52.11 -26.05 -12.76
C PHE A 21 -51.66 -25.56 -11.38
N ASN A 22 -51.09 -24.35 -11.28
CA ASN A 22 -50.69 -23.79 -10.00
C ASN A 22 -51.89 -23.13 -9.27
N ASN A 23 -52.76 -23.98 -8.72
CA ASN A 23 -53.95 -23.57 -7.96
C ASN A 23 -53.63 -22.71 -6.73
N LYS A 24 -52.39 -22.75 -6.22
CA LYS A 24 -51.96 -21.97 -5.04
C LYS A 24 -51.86 -20.47 -5.33
N ALA A 25 -51.49 -20.08 -6.56
CA ALA A 25 -51.40 -18.67 -6.95
C ALA A 25 -52.79 -18.03 -7.17
N ASN A 26 -53.77 -18.81 -7.59
CA ASN A 26 -55.16 -18.36 -7.72
C ASN A 26 -55.84 -18.23 -6.36
N ALA A 27 -55.60 -19.18 -5.43
CA ALA A 27 -56.15 -19.11 -4.08
C ALA A 27 -55.74 -17.84 -3.32
N ALA A 28 -54.47 -17.40 -3.47
CA ALA A 28 -53.99 -16.15 -2.88
C ALA A 28 -54.71 -14.90 -3.41
N ARG A 29 -55.20 -14.92 -4.66
CA ARG A 29 -55.99 -13.79 -5.21
C ARG A 29 -57.40 -13.71 -4.63
N PHE A 30 -57.96 -14.80 -4.10
CA PHE A 30 -59.30 -14.82 -3.53
C PHE A 30 -59.32 -14.54 -2.02
N GLN A 31 -58.17 -14.57 -1.34
CA GLN A 31 -58.06 -14.23 0.09
C GLN A 31 -57.71 -12.75 0.37
N ASP A 32 -57.49 -11.95 -0.68
CA ASP A 32 -57.39 -10.50 -0.54
C ASP A 32 -58.77 -9.88 -0.24
N ASN A 33 -59.16 -9.87 1.03
CA ASN A 33 -60.35 -9.18 1.55
C ASN A 33 -60.32 -7.66 1.33
N ASN A 34 -59.20 -7.12 0.82
CA ASN A 34 -59.02 -5.70 0.49
C ASN A 34 -59.35 -5.35 -0.97
N LYS A 35 -59.95 -6.28 -1.74
CA LYS A 35 -60.50 -5.92 -3.04
C LYS A 35 -61.82 -5.19 -2.86
N LYS A 36 -61.74 -3.86 -2.85
CA LYS A 36 -62.85 -2.96 -3.17
C LYS A 36 -63.24 -3.13 -4.66
N SER A 37 -63.58 -4.34 -5.07
CA SER A 37 -64.27 -4.56 -6.34
C SER A 37 -65.69 -4.02 -6.20
N ASN A 38 -66.25 -3.53 -7.31
CA ASN A 38 -67.64 -3.07 -7.42
C ASN A 38 -68.63 -4.19 -7.06
N GLN A 39 -68.79 -4.50 -5.77
CA GLN A 39 -69.89 -5.29 -5.28
C GLN A 39 -71.12 -4.38 -5.24
N ALA A 40 -72.29 -4.95 -5.52
CA ALA A 40 -73.54 -4.25 -5.33
C ALA A 40 -73.67 -3.86 -3.84
N PRO A 41 -74.19 -2.66 -3.52
CA PRO A 41 -74.36 -2.23 -2.15
C PRO A 41 -75.30 -3.20 -1.44
N ALA A 42 -74.95 -3.57 -0.21
CA ALA A 42 -75.74 -4.51 0.58
C ALA A 42 -77.15 -3.97 0.88
N ASN A 43 -77.31 -2.64 0.86
CA ASN A 43 -78.59 -1.95 1.08
C ASN A 43 -78.90 -0.99 -0.07
N LEU A 44 -80.10 -1.07 -0.65
CA LEU A 44 -80.57 -0.19 -1.73
C LEU A 44 -80.62 1.31 -1.36
N LYS A 45 -80.51 1.64 -0.06
CA LYS A 45 -80.53 3.01 0.48
C LYS A 45 -79.15 3.62 0.72
N GLU A 46 -78.07 2.85 0.54
CA GLU A 46 -76.73 3.44 0.56
C GLU A 46 -76.48 4.11 -0.80
N GLU A 47 -76.54 5.44 -0.82
CA GLU A 47 -76.13 6.24 -1.98
C GLU A 47 -74.76 5.77 -2.46
N GLN A 48 -74.71 5.22 -3.68
CA GLN A 48 -73.44 4.85 -4.25
C GLN A 48 -72.57 6.10 -4.40
N PRO A 49 -71.31 6.06 -3.93
CA PRO A 49 -70.43 7.20 -4.05
C PRO A 49 -70.22 7.49 -5.54
N LEU A 50 -70.45 8.75 -5.93
CA LEU A 50 -70.27 9.23 -7.31
C LEU A 50 -68.96 8.69 -7.91
N THR A 51 -69.07 8.13 -9.12
CA THR A 51 -67.91 7.54 -9.82
C THR A 51 -66.85 8.61 -10.07
N LYS A 52 -65.57 8.21 -10.16
CA LYS A 52 -64.45 9.14 -10.37
C LYS A 52 -64.60 9.97 -11.65
N ALA A 53 -65.17 9.38 -12.71
CA ALA A 53 -65.46 10.07 -13.96
C ALA A 53 -66.55 11.14 -13.77
N MET A 54 -67.61 10.82 -13.05
CA MET A 54 -68.72 11.73 -12.76
C MET A 54 -68.29 12.87 -11.82
N LYS A 55 -67.45 12.58 -10.82
CA LYS A 55 -66.79 13.60 -9.98
C LYS A 55 -65.89 14.53 -10.79
N ASN A 56 -65.14 14.00 -11.75
CA ASN A 56 -64.28 14.81 -12.63
C ASN A 56 -65.11 15.67 -13.60
N MET A 57 -66.23 15.16 -14.12
CA MET A 57 -67.15 15.94 -14.96
C MET A 57 -67.84 17.04 -14.16
N MET A 58 -68.26 16.77 -12.92
CA MET A 58 -68.77 17.80 -12.01
C MET A 58 -67.70 18.83 -11.64
N ALA A 59 -66.45 18.41 -11.45
CA ALA A 59 -65.33 19.32 -11.20
C ALA A 59 -64.92 20.14 -12.44
N ALA A 60 -65.14 19.61 -13.66
CA ALA A 60 -64.87 20.31 -14.92
C ALA A 60 -66.00 21.27 -15.31
N ASN A 61 -67.26 20.93 -15.00
CA ASN A 61 -68.43 21.77 -15.24
C ASN A 61 -68.68 22.80 -14.12
N ASN A 62 -67.98 22.70 -13.00
CA ASN A 62 -67.87 23.78 -12.03
C ASN A 62 -66.74 24.73 -12.48
N PRO A 63 -67.03 25.98 -12.92
CA PRO A 63 -65.99 26.97 -13.28
C PRO A 63 -65.21 27.49 -12.06
N ILE A 64 -65.35 26.84 -10.91
CA ILE A 64 -64.84 27.26 -9.61
C ILE A 64 -63.75 26.27 -9.19
N VAL A 65 -62.65 26.23 -9.95
CA VAL A 65 -61.37 26.14 -9.25
C VAL A 65 -61.22 27.52 -8.61
N THR A 66 -61.69 27.70 -7.37
CA THR A 66 -61.56 28.97 -6.66
C THR A 66 -60.10 29.44 -6.75
N LYS A 67 -59.88 30.74 -6.96
CA LYS A 67 -58.53 31.32 -6.89
C LYS A 67 -57.81 30.93 -5.58
N GLU A 68 -58.56 30.59 -4.55
CA GLU A 68 -58.09 30.13 -3.25
C GLU A 68 -57.44 28.74 -3.29
N ASP A 69 -58.00 27.77 -4.01
CA ASP A 69 -57.42 26.43 -4.07
C ASP A 69 -56.14 26.38 -4.93
N VAL A 70 -56.04 27.24 -5.96
CA VAL A 70 -54.78 27.50 -6.67
C VAL A 70 -53.77 28.20 -5.75
N LYS A 71 -54.20 29.16 -4.92
CA LYS A 71 -53.35 29.80 -3.91
C LYS A 71 -52.86 28.78 -2.86
N LYS A 72 -53.69 27.85 -2.40
CA LYS A 72 -53.30 26.77 -1.46
C LYS A 72 -52.24 25.84 -2.06
N LYS A 73 -52.37 25.43 -3.33
CA LYS A 73 -51.33 24.65 -4.03
C LYS A 73 -50.02 25.42 -4.22
N LYS A 74 -50.06 26.73 -4.47
CA LYS A 74 -48.85 27.59 -4.49
C LYS A 74 -48.19 27.69 -3.11
N LYS A 75 -48.96 27.72 -2.01
CA LYS A 75 -48.43 27.74 -0.64
C LYS A 75 -47.70 26.45 -0.25
N GLN A 76 -48.09 25.28 -0.76
CA GLN A 76 -47.39 24.01 -0.47
C GLN A 76 -45.98 23.91 -1.08
N LYS A 77 -45.74 24.50 -2.26
CA LYS A 77 -44.37 24.59 -2.83
C LYS A 77 -43.44 25.51 -2.01
N ASN A 78 -44.01 26.33 -1.12
CA ASN A 78 -43.25 27.11 -0.14
C ASN A 78 -42.94 26.33 1.15
N ALA A 79 -43.47 25.12 1.36
CA ALA A 79 -43.15 24.35 2.57
C ALA A 79 -41.68 23.91 2.60
N VAL A 80 -41.15 23.45 1.46
CA VAL A 80 -39.73 23.08 1.30
C VAL A 80 -38.83 24.31 1.48
N LEU A 81 -39.27 25.47 0.97
CA LEU A 81 -38.52 26.73 1.14
C LEU A 81 -38.55 27.21 2.60
N LYS A 82 -39.69 27.08 3.29
CA LYS A 82 -39.82 27.41 4.71
C LYS A 82 -38.95 26.51 5.60
N GLN A 83 -39.01 25.19 5.40
CA GLN A 83 -38.16 24.26 6.14
C GLN A 83 -36.68 24.50 5.87
N ALA A 84 -36.31 24.77 4.63
CA ALA A 84 -34.92 25.12 4.32
C ALA A 84 -34.50 26.44 4.97
N GLU A 85 -35.39 27.44 5.02
CA GLU A 85 -35.15 28.72 5.68
C GLU A 85 -35.05 28.57 7.21
N GLU A 86 -35.87 27.73 7.84
CA GLU A 86 -35.75 27.32 9.26
C GLU A 86 -34.39 26.66 9.55
N LEU A 87 -33.87 25.87 8.60
CA LEU A 87 -32.53 25.30 8.65
C LEU A 87 -31.42 26.29 8.24
N GLY A 88 -31.74 27.58 8.06
CA GLY A 88 -30.80 28.64 7.71
C GLY A 88 -30.37 28.68 6.24
N MET A 89 -30.95 27.84 5.38
CA MET A 89 -30.64 27.78 3.95
C MET A 89 -31.66 28.59 3.15
N LYS A 90 -31.26 29.77 2.68
CA LYS A 90 -32.11 30.61 1.84
C LYS A 90 -31.85 30.38 0.35
N LYS A 91 -32.93 30.32 -0.41
CA LYS A 91 -32.89 30.24 -1.87
C LYS A 91 -32.35 31.55 -2.45
N GLY A 92 -31.42 31.46 -3.41
CA GLY A 92 -30.90 32.65 -4.09
C GLY A 92 -31.96 33.40 -4.90
N LYS A 93 -31.80 34.72 -5.05
CA LYS A 93 -32.75 35.60 -5.78
C LYS A 93 -33.05 35.12 -7.21
N PHE A 94 -32.02 34.63 -7.91
CA PHE A 94 -32.10 34.16 -9.30
C PHE A 94 -32.04 32.63 -9.43
N GLU A 95 -32.13 31.91 -8.31
CA GLU A 95 -32.05 30.46 -8.30
C GLU A 95 -33.41 29.84 -8.63
N THR A 96 -33.45 28.71 -9.32
CA THR A 96 -34.68 27.92 -9.47
C THR A 96 -34.83 26.96 -8.28
N VAL A 97 -36.06 26.58 -7.93
CA VAL A 97 -36.30 25.67 -6.78
C VAL A 97 -35.53 24.35 -6.95
N ASN A 98 -35.46 23.80 -8.17
CA ASN A 98 -34.70 22.58 -8.43
C ASN A 98 -33.18 22.76 -8.23
N ARG A 99 -32.61 23.92 -8.60
CA ARG A 99 -31.18 24.21 -8.36
C ARG A 99 -30.91 24.36 -6.87
N PHE A 100 -31.83 25.01 -6.15
CA PHE A 100 -31.78 25.16 -4.70
C PHE A 100 -31.79 23.82 -3.97
N VAL A 101 -32.72 22.93 -4.33
CA VAL A 101 -32.80 21.58 -3.76
C VAL A 101 -31.53 20.79 -4.07
N LYS A 102 -31.03 20.80 -5.32
CA LYS A 102 -29.77 20.14 -5.68
C LYS A 102 -28.57 20.67 -4.91
N ARG A 103 -28.53 21.98 -4.62
CA ARG A 103 -27.48 22.59 -3.79
C ARG A 103 -27.55 22.07 -2.37
N ILE A 104 -28.74 22.01 -1.77
CA ILE A 104 -28.96 21.43 -0.44
C ILE A 104 -28.50 19.97 -0.42
N GLU A 105 -28.96 19.15 -1.37
CA GLU A 105 -28.55 17.75 -1.51
C GLU A 105 -27.03 17.62 -1.62
N GLY A 106 -26.38 18.47 -2.41
CA GLY A 106 -24.92 18.50 -2.53
C GLY A 106 -24.21 18.81 -1.21
N THR A 107 -24.66 19.83 -0.48
CA THR A 107 -24.08 20.17 0.83
C THR A 107 -24.28 19.06 1.87
N LEU A 108 -25.45 18.40 1.84
CA LEU A 108 -25.78 17.33 2.77
C LEU A 108 -24.97 16.07 2.47
N HIS A 109 -24.79 15.72 1.19
CA HIS A 109 -23.88 14.65 0.79
C HIS A 109 -22.42 14.95 1.17
N SER A 110 -21.95 16.19 1.01
CA SER A 110 -20.58 16.57 1.45
C SER A 110 -20.41 16.33 2.94
N ARG A 111 -21.34 16.83 3.76
CA ARG A 111 -21.30 16.65 5.22
C ARG A 111 -21.33 15.18 5.63
N ILE A 112 -22.18 14.37 5.00
CA ILE A 112 -22.24 12.93 5.24
C ILE A 112 -20.90 12.27 4.87
N ASN A 113 -20.32 12.62 3.72
CA ASN A 113 -19.04 12.07 3.29
C ASN A 113 -17.89 12.48 4.22
N GLU A 114 -17.86 13.72 4.70
CA GLU A 114 -16.90 14.19 5.70
C GLU A 114 -17.04 13.40 7.01
N GLN A 115 -18.26 13.21 7.51
CA GLN A 115 -18.50 12.39 8.71
C GLN A 115 -18.07 10.93 8.51
N ILE A 116 -18.36 10.35 7.34
CA ILE A 116 -17.89 9.00 6.99
C ILE A 116 -16.37 8.95 6.95
N ALA A 117 -15.69 9.97 6.40
CA ALA A 117 -14.24 10.03 6.37
C ALA A 117 -13.66 10.11 7.79
N ILE A 118 -14.18 11.00 8.63
CA ILE A 118 -13.80 11.14 10.05
C ILE A 118 -13.99 9.81 10.78
N ALA A 119 -15.12 9.11 10.57
CA ALA A 119 -15.38 7.81 11.16
C ALA A 119 -14.44 6.72 10.64
N LYS A 120 -14.20 6.65 9.32
CA LYS A 120 -13.26 5.71 8.71
C LYS A 120 -11.84 5.87 9.25
N HIS A 121 -11.42 7.11 9.53
CA HIS A 121 -10.12 7.40 10.12
C HIS A 121 -10.10 7.24 11.65
N GLY A 122 -11.19 6.81 12.28
CA GLY A 122 -11.27 6.63 13.74
C GLY A 122 -11.18 7.94 14.54
N LEU A 123 -11.38 9.07 13.86
CA LEU A 123 -11.33 10.42 14.42
C LEU A 123 -12.72 10.87 14.93
N ALA A 124 -13.77 10.08 14.67
CA ALA A 124 -15.12 10.38 15.13
C ALA A 124 -15.17 10.47 16.66
N GLY A 125 -15.67 11.60 17.17
CA GLY A 125 -15.81 11.86 18.61
C GLY A 125 -14.54 12.34 19.31
N ARG A 126 -13.39 12.41 18.62
CA ARG A 126 -12.16 13.00 19.18
C ARG A 126 -12.20 14.52 19.07
N LYS A 127 -11.73 15.20 20.11
CA LYS A 127 -11.61 16.67 20.08
C LYS A 127 -10.49 17.07 19.12
N LYS A 128 -10.64 18.21 18.45
CA LYS A 128 -9.63 18.73 17.52
C LYS A 128 -8.25 18.87 18.18
N GLU A 129 -8.23 19.27 19.45
CA GLU A 129 -7.01 19.43 20.26
C GLU A 129 -6.24 18.12 20.45
N GLU A 130 -6.94 16.99 20.61
CA GLU A 130 -6.32 15.67 20.75
C GLU A 130 -5.66 15.22 19.44
N ILE A 131 -6.35 15.48 18.33
CA ILE A 131 -5.86 15.20 16.98
C ILE A 131 -4.59 16.03 16.72
N ASP A 132 -4.62 17.33 17.02
CA ASP A 132 -3.48 18.23 16.86
C ASP A 132 -2.29 17.82 17.76
N ALA A 133 -2.56 17.36 18.98
CA ALA A 133 -1.53 16.84 19.88
C ALA A 133 -0.88 15.56 19.34
N ASP A 134 -1.65 14.66 18.73
CA ASP A 134 -1.11 13.45 18.11
C ASP A 134 -0.26 13.77 16.87
N TYR A 135 -0.67 14.76 16.05
CA TYR A 135 0.16 15.24 14.96
C TYR A 135 1.49 15.84 15.45
N LYS A 136 1.47 16.64 16.53
CA LYS A 136 2.70 17.17 17.14
C LYS A 136 3.65 16.06 17.62
N LYS A 137 3.13 15.00 18.25
CA LYS A 137 3.95 13.85 18.66
C LYS A 137 4.63 13.18 17.46
N ILE A 138 3.92 13.06 16.33
CA ILE A 138 4.46 12.48 15.10
C ILE A 138 5.57 13.38 14.53
N GLU A 139 5.34 14.69 14.45
CA GLU A 139 6.35 15.65 13.98
C GLU A 139 7.61 15.64 14.86
N ASP A 140 7.44 15.63 16.18
CA ASP A 140 8.56 15.61 17.11
C ASP A 140 9.33 14.28 17.04
N ALA A 141 8.65 13.16 16.82
CA ALA A 141 9.30 11.87 16.58
C ALA A 141 10.09 11.88 15.26
N GLU A 142 9.57 12.49 14.20
CA GLU A 142 10.28 12.63 12.93
C GLU A 142 11.52 13.53 13.05
N LYS A 143 11.41 14.65 13.77
CA LYS A 143 12.56 15.53 14.08
C LYS A 143 13.66 14.76 14.82
N ARG A 144 13.29 13.98 15.85
CA ARG A 144 14.25 13.14 16.59
C ARG A 144 14.95 12.12 15.70
N LYS A 145 14.23 11.47 14.78
CA LYS A 145 14.83 10.54 13.81
C LYS A 145 15.82 11.25 12.89
N LYS A 146 15.43 12.40 12.33
CA LYS A 146 16.31 13.20 11.48
C LYS A 146 17.57 13.67 12.22
N ASP A 147 17.44 14.06 13.49
CA ASP A 147 18.58 14.47 14.31
C ASP A 147 19.50 13.29 14.65
N GLN A 148 18.94 12.10 14.90
CA GLN A 148 19.72 10.87 15.08
C GLN A 148 20.50 10.51 13.81
N GLU A 149 19.84 10.54 12.64
CA GLU A 149 20.49 10.29 11.35
C GLU A 149 21.62 11.29 11.08
N ARG A 150 21.41 12.58 11.38
CA ARG A 150 22.46 13.61 11.27
C ARG A 150 23.66 13.30 12.17
N ARG A 151 23.43 12.93 13.43
CA ARG A 151 24.49 12.55 14.37
C ARG A 151 25.25 11.30 13.92
N GLU A 152 24.56 10.30 13.38
CA GLU A 152 25.19 9.09 12.83
C GLU A 152 26.07 9.41 11.62
N ILE A 153 25.61 10.28 10.72
CA ILE A 153 26.39 10.73 9.57
C ILE A 153 27.63 11.49 10.04
N GLU A 154 27.49 12.42 10.97
CA GLU A 154 28.61 13.16 11.55
C GLU A 154 29.64 12.23 12.20
N ASN A 155 29.19 11.21 12.94
CA ASN A 155 30.08 10.23 13.55
C ASN A 155 30.81 9.40 12.50
N LYS A 156 30.12 8.95 11.45
CA LYS A 156 30.75 8.24 10.31
C LYS A 156 31.79 9.12 9.61
N ILE A 157 31.52 10.41 9.43
CA ILE A 157 32.48 11.35 8.85
C ILE A 157 33.70 11.53 9.76
N LYS A 158 33.50 11.69 11.08
CA LYS A 158 34.59 11.81 12.05
C LYS A 158 35.46 10.55 12.07
N GLU A 159 34.85 9.38 12.06
CA GLU A 159 35.58 8.10 12.02
C GLU A 159 36.35 7.92 10.71
N ALA A 160 35.74 8.27 9.57
CA ALA A 160 36.41 8.24 8.27
C ALA A 160 37.59 9.23 8.21
N LYS A 161 37.48 10.42 8.82
CA LYS A 161 38.58 11.38 8.93
C LYS A 161 39.72 10.83 9.78
N LYS A 162 39.44 10.25 10.95
CA LYS A 162 40.45 9.61 11.81
C LYS A 162 41.19 8.48 11.09
N LYS A 163 40.44 7.59 10.41
CA LYS A 163 41.04 6.50 9.61
C LYS A 163 41.96 7.01 8.50
N ARG A 164 41.58 8.10 7.81
CA ARG A 164 42.43 8.73 6.79
C ARG A 164 43.69 9.34 7.40
N GLU A 165 43.59 9.96 8.58
CA GLU A 165 44.74 10.52 9.28
C GLU A 165 45.71 9.44 9.77
N GLU A 166 45.21 8.34 10.33
CA GLU A 166 46.02 7.19 10.73
C GLU A 166 46.69 6.51 9.53
N GLU A 167 46.00 6.37 8.40
CA GLU A 167 46.59 5.85 7.17
C GLU A 167 47.68 6.78 6.62
N ALA A 168 47.48 8.11 6.70
CA ALA A 168 48.48 9.09 6.28
C ALA A 168 49.74 9.00 7.17
N LYS A 169 49.59 8.95 8.50
CA LYS A 169 50.72 8.76 9.43
C LYS A 169 51.47 7.47 9.15
N ARG A 170 50.76 6.35 8.91
CA ARG A 170 51.38 5.06 8.57
C ARG A 170 52.13 5.11 7.24
N ARG A 171 51.66 5.89 6.26
CA ARG A 171 52.38 6.10 4.99
C ARG A 171 53.63 6.94 5.18
N GLU A 172 53.55 8.03 5.95
CA GLU A 172 54.72 8.85 6.29
C GLU A 172 55.79 8.05 7.03
N GLU A 173 55.41 7.22 8.01
CA GLU A 173 56.35 6.32 8.70
C GLU A 173 56.96 5.29 7.74
N ALA A 174 56.16 4.71 6.85
CA ALA A 174 56.66 3.76 5.86
C ALA A 174 57.63 4.40 4.86
N ASP A 175 57.39 5.66 4.46
CA ASP A 175 58.29 6.38 3.55
C ASP A 175 59.57 6.84 4.25
N LYS A 176 59.50 7.29 5.52
CA LYS A 176 60.68 7.53 6.36
C LYS A 176 61.53 6.26 6.56
N ALA A 177 60.91 5.11 6.81
CA ALA A 177 61.62 3.85 6.95
C ALA A 177 62.30 3.40 5.64
N LYS A 178 61.67 3.65 4.48
CA LYS A 178 62.32 3.41 3.17
C LYS A 178 63.49 4.35 2.92
N GLU A 179 63.37 5.61 3.33
CA GLU A 179 64.44 6.60 3.21
C GLU A 179 65.64 6.22 4.09
N GLN A 180 65.39 5.82 5.33
CA GLN A 180 66.43 5.29 6.23
C GLN A 180 67.11 4.05 5.65
N ARG A 181 66.35 3.08 5.13
CA ARG A 181 66.94 1.91 4.45
C ARG A 181 67.76 2.27 3.21
N LYS A 182 67.35 3.30 2.46
CA LYS A 182 68.13 3.80 1.32
C LYS A 182 69.41 4.50 1.78
N ALA A 183 69.37 5.24 2.87
CA ALA A 183 70.53 5.89 3.45
C ALA A 183 71.52 4.87 4.04
N GLU A 184 71.05 3.85 4.76
CA GLU A 184 71.88 2.75 5.25
C GLU A 184 72.53 1.97 4.11
N LYS A 185 71.78 1.64 3.06
CA LYS A 185 72.36 0.99 1.87
C LYS A 185 73.43 1.83 1.18
N ARG A 186 73.27 3.15 1.16
CA ARG A 186 74.30 4.05 0.59
C ARG A 186 75.55 4.05 1.44
N LYS A 187 75.42 4.11 2.77
CA LYS A 187 76.56 4.03 3.70
C LYS A 187 77.30 2.70 3.62
N LEU A 188 76.58 1.59 3.51
CA LEU A 188 77.18 0.26 3.33
C LEU A 188 77.94 0.15 2.01
N LYS A 189 77.41 0.72 0.93
CA LYS A 189 78.08 0.72 -0.37
C LYS A 189 79.32 1.64 -0.40
N GLU A 190 79.28 2.74 0.34
CA GLU A 190 80.40 3.66 0.52
C GLU A 190 81.52 3.02 1.37
N GLN A 191 81.16 2.16 2.33
CA GLN A 191 82.10 1.34 3.09
C GLN A 191 82.67 0.16 2.28
N GLU A 192 81.86 -0.50 1.45
CA GLU A 192 82.34 -1.53 0.50
C GLU A 192 83.29 -0.92 -0.55
N GLU A 193 83.00 0.28 -1.07
CA GLU A 193 83.90 0.98 -2.01
C GLU A 193 85.21 1.44 -1.32
N GLU A 194 85.19 1.84 -0.04
CA GLU A 194 86.40 2.13 0.76
C GLU A 194 87.21 0.87 1.15
N GLU A 195 86.57 -0.30 1.23
CA GLU A 195 87.23 -1.60 1.44
C GLU A 195 87.78 -2.16 0.13
N GLU A 196 87.07 -2.05 -1.01
CA GLU A 196 87.58 -2.39 -2.35
C GLU A 196 88.75 -1.48 -2.76
N GLU A 197 88.73 -0.17 -2.48
CA GLU A 197 89.89 0.72 -2.71
C GLU A 197 91.09 0.36 -1.81
N LYS A 198 90.89 -0.36 -0.71
CA LYS A 198 91.97 -0.90 0.14
C LYS A 198 92.44 -2.28 -0.29
N GLU A 199 91.56 -3.12 -0.82
CA GLU A 199 91.93 -4.42 -1.40
C GLU A 199 92.60 -4.27 -2.78
N GLU A 200 92.26 -3.25 -3.58
CA GLU A 200 92.96 -2.92 -4.84
C GLU A 200 94.36 -2.31 -4.64
N GLU A 201 94.79 -1.99 -3.40
CA GLU A 201 96.19 -1.68 -3.08
C GLU A 201 97.02 -2.93 -2.68
N GLU A 202 96.41 -4.12 -2.49
CA GLU A 202 97.12 -5.34 -2.05
C GLU A 202 97.03 -6.56 -3.00
N GLU A 203 96.19 -6.61 -4.03
CA GLU A 203 96.14 -7.77 -4.94
C GLU A 203 96.25 -7.38 -6.41
N ASP A 204 97.50 -7.21 -6.86
CA ASP A 204 97.89 -7.20 -8.27
C ASP A 204 98.76 -8.45 -8.51
N GLU A 205 98.16 -9.64 -8.54
CA GLU A 205 98.78 -10.84 -9.14
C GLU A 205 97.80 -12.03 -9.35
N GLU A 206 97.81 -12.52 -10.59
CA GLU A 206 97.50 -13.88 -11.08
C GLU A 206 96.13 -14.28 -11.67
N GLU A 207 96.29 -15.05 -12.76
CA GLU A 207 95.34 -15.49 -13.78
C GLU A 207 94.49 -16.72 -13.39
N GLY A 208 93.38 -16.92 -14.11
CA GLY A 208 93.20 -18.17 -14.86
C GLY A 208 92.14 -19.21 -14.41
N SER A 209 91.39 -19.68 -15.42
CA SER A 209 90.94 -21.08 -15.63
C SER A 209 89.69 -21.65 -14.92
N ASP A 210 88.60 -21.73 -15.70
CA ASP A 210 87.83 -22.92 -16.17
C ASP A 210 87.41 -24.13 -15.28
N SER A 211 86.22 -24.63 -15.63
CA SER A 211 85.62 -25.99 -15.48
C SER A 211 84.73 -26.38 -14.27
N ASP A 212 83.49 -26.73 -14.64
CA ASP A 212 82.68 -27.95 -14.40
C ASP A 212 82.32 -28.54 -13.00
N ASP A 213 81.01 -28.80 -12.89
CA ASP A 213 80.31 -30.04 -12.53
C ASP A 213 79.58 -30.30 -11.17
N GLU A 214 78.39 -30.89 -11.34
CA GLU A 214 77.61 -31.85 -10.52
C GLU A 214 76.83 -31.50 -9.20
N ASP A 215 75.50 -31.55 -9.34
CA ASP A 215 74.55 -32.52 -8.72
C ASP A 215 73.86 -32.31 -7.32
N GLY A 216 72.52 -32.18 -7.38
CA GLY A 216 71.47 -32.54 -6.38
C GLY A 216 71.36 -31.82 -5.00
N PRO A 217 70.24 -31.92 -4.22
CA PRO A 217 68.88 -32.42 -4.50
C PRO A 217 67.72 -31.47 -4.07
N LYS A 218 66.50 -31.80 -4.54
CA LYS A 218 65.19 -31.14 -4.25
C LYS A 218 64.74 -31.23 -2.78
N PRO A 219 64.02 -30.22 -2.23
CA PRO A 219 63.15 -30.43 -1.09
C PRO A 219 61.64 -30.41 -1.41
N LYS A 220 61.04 -31.49 -0.92
CA LYS A 220 59.65 -31.88 -0.63
C LYS A 220 58.52 -30.83 -0.66
N LYS A 221 57.43 -31.25 -1.32
CA LYS A 221 56.05 -30.74 -1.19
C LYS A 221 55.56 -30.81 0.25
N ILE A 222 55.13 -29.67 0.80
CA ILE A 222 54.30 -29.58 2.00
C ILE A 222 52.88 -29.19 1.58
N GLN A 223 51.92 -29.88 2.18
CA GLN A 223 50.50 -29.89 1.86
C GLN A 223 49.86 -28.50 2.03
N LYS A 224 49.08 -28.08 1.03
CA LYS A 224 48.23 -26.88 1.06
C LYS A 224 46.92 -27.23 1.77
N GLU A 225 46.69 -26.62 2.93
CA GLU A 225 45.34 -26.42 3.46
C GLU A 225 44.61 -25.37 2.60
N GLU A 226 43.42 -25.74 2.14
CA GLU A 226 42.53 -24.91 1.33
C GLU A 226 41.88 -23.79 2.17
N SER A 227 42.61 -22.69 2.36
CA SER A 227 41.96 -21.41 2.60
C SER A 227 41.47 -20.85 1.26
N LYS A 228 40.15 -20.68 1.11
CA LYS A 228 39.50 -20.03 -0.04
C LYS A 228 40.00 -18.58 -0.16
N LYS A 229 41.16 -18.38 -0.77
CA LYS A 229 41.64 -17.07 -1.19
C LYS A 229 40.70 -16.57 -2.28
N ALA A 230 39.91 -15.55 -1.97
CA ALA A 230 39.19 -14.77 -2.97
C ALA A 230 40.20 -14.36 -4.05
N GLN A 231 40.05 -14.92 -5.25
CA GLN A 231 40.85 -14.54 -6.41
C GLN A 231 40.75 -13.02 -6.56
N LYS A 232 41.86 -12.32 -6.36
CA LYS A 232 41.94 -10.88 -6.58
C LYS A 232 41.77 -10.67 -8.09
N LEU A 233 40.55 -10.37 -8.52
CA LEU A 233 40.23 -10.00 -9.89
C LEU A 233 41.20 -8.91 -10.36
N SER A 234 41.73 -9.09 -11.57
CA SER A 234 42.67 -8.15 -12.16
C SER A 234 42.05 -6.74 -12.22
N LYS A 235 42.87 -5.67 -12.20
CA LYS A 235 42.38 -4.28 -12.31
C LYS A 235 41.45 -4.08 -13.51
N LYS A 236 41.64 -4.84 -14.58
CA LYS A 236 40.84 -4.80 -15.82
C LYS A 236 39.46 -5.46 -15.64
N GLU A 237 39.37 -6.53 -14.86
CA GLU A 237 38.10 -7.20 -14.54
C GLU A 237 37.26 -6.41 -13.54
N ARG A 238 37.89 -5.83 -12.50
CA ARG A 238 37.19 -4.89 -11.58
C ARG A 238 36.59 -3.70 -12.33
N ARG A 239 37.28 -3.16 -13.34
CA ARG A 239 36.73 -2.09 -14.19
C ARG A 239 35.55 -2.57 -15.04
N LYS A 240 35.61 -3.78 -15.62
CA LYS A 240 34.48 -4.35 -16.38
C LYS A 240 33.27 -4.64 -15.49
N GLU A 241 33.48 -5.13 -14.28
CA GLU A 241 32.42 -5.46 -13.33
C GLU A 241 31.71 -4.20 -12.80
N THR A 242 32.48 -3.17 -12.42
CA THR A 242 31.92 -1.87 -12.01
C THR A 242 31.15 -1.17 -13.14
N LEU A 243 31.61 -1.29 -14.39
CA LEU A 243 30.87 -0.79 -15.56
C LEU A 243 29.57 -1.55 -15.81
N LYS A 244 29.57 -2.88 -15.64
CA LYS A 244 28.34 -3.69 -15.72
C LYS A 244 27.36 -3.33 -14.61
N ALA A 245 27.84 -3.19 -13.37
CA ALA A 245 27.04 -2.78 -12.22
C ALA A 245 26.38 -1.41 -12.45
N ARG A 246 27.15 -0.42 -12.93
CA ARG A 246 26.63 0.91 -13.29
C ARG A 246 25.56 0.85 -14.38
N LYS A 247 25.78 0.10 -15.45
CA LYS A 247 24.78 -0.08 -16.51
C LYS A 247 23.49 -0.73 -16.01
N THR A 248 23.58 -1.73 -15.13
CA THR A 248 22.39 -2.37 -14.56
C THR A 248 21.63 -1.47 -13.59
N ASP A 249 22.33 -0.63 -12.84
CA ASP A 249 21.72 0.29 -11.88
C ASP A 249 21.05 1.47 -12.59
N GLU A 250 21.66 1.97 -13.67
CA GLU A 250 21.09 2.98 -14.54
C GLU A 250 19.85 2.47 -15.30
N GLN A 251 19.87 1.22 -15.77
CA GLN A 251 18.68 0.57 -16.35
C GLN A 251 17.55 0.42 -15.33
N LYS A 252 17.86 0.08 -14.07
CA LYS A 252 16.87 0.00 -12.98
C LYS A 252 16.28 1.36 -12.64
N ARG A 253 17.10 2.41 -12.59
CA ARG A 253 16.63 3.80 -12.42
C ARG A 253 15.71 4.23 -13.56
N LYS A 254 16.12 4.01 -14.80
CA LYS A 254 15.34 4.37 -15.99
C LYS A 254 14.01 3.60 -16.07
N ALA A 255 14.00 2.33 -15.67
CA ALA A 255 12.77 1.55 -15.56
C ALA A 255 11.86 2.03 -14.42
N GLY A 256 12.41 2.41 -13.26
CA GLY A 256 11.64 2.98 -12.15
C GLY A 256 11.05 4.36 -12.47
N GLU A 257 11.78 5.18 -13.21
CA GLU A 257 11.34 6.50 -13.66
C GLU A 257 10.25 6.41 -14.75
N ALA A 258 10.36 5.43 -15.66
CA ALA A 258 9.31 5.13 -16.65
C ALA A 258 8.01 4.62 -16.00
N VAL A 259 8.08 3.90 -14.87
CA VAL A 259 6.92 3.45 -14.10
C VAL A 259 6.26 4.59 -13.32
N MET A 260 7.01 5.62 -12.91
CA MET A 260 6.47 6.78 -12.19
C MET A 260 5.87 7.85 -13.14
N ASN A 261 6.30 7.89 -14.40
CA ASN A 261 5.76 8.78 -15.44
C ASN A 261 4.63 8.15 -16.27
N SER A 262 4.12 6.97 -15.92
CA SER A 262 2.93 6.37 -16.57
C SER A 262 1.62 7.03 -16.10
N ARG A 263 1.60 8.36 -15.98
CA ARG A 263 0.35 9.13 -16.06
C ARG A 263 -0.12 9.04 -17.51
N GLU A 264 -0.94 8.03 -17.78
CA GLU A 264 -1.94 7.95 -18.86
C GLU A 264 -1.63 8.77 -20.13
N VAL A 265 -0.49 8.51 -20.77
CA VAL A 265 -0.31 8.91 -22.17
C VAL A 265 -1.05 7.87 -22.99
N ILE A 266 -2.33 8.13 -23.23
CA ILE A 266 -3.15 7.33 -24.14
C ILE A 266 -2.69 7.64 -25.56
N GLU A 267 -2.16 6.63 -26.26
CA GLU A 267 -1.74 6.80 -27.64
C GLU A 267 -2.94 7.17 -28.53
N PHE A 268 -2.70 7.96 -29.58
CA PHE A 268 -3.76 8.44 -30.47
C PHE A 268 -4.48 7.25 -31.13
N GLY A 269 -5.74 7.02 -30.75
CA GLY A 269 -6.55 5.89 -31.21
C GLY A 269 -6.95 4.90 -30.11
N GLU A 270 -6.34 4.97 -28.93
CA GLU A 270 -6.73 4.16 -27.77
C GLU A 270 -7.83 4.85 -26.95
N ARG A 271 -8.76 4.07 -26.42
CA ARG A 271 -9.90 4.58 -25.61
C ARG A 271 -9.62 4.33 -24.14
N TYR A 272 -9.82 5.35 -23.30
CA TYR A 272 -9.71 5.25 -21.83
C TYR A 272 -10.57 4.13 -21.22
N ASP A 273 -11.70 3.82 -21.85
CA ASP A 273 -12.67 2.81 -21.41
C ASP A 273 -12.38 1.39 -21.95
N ALA A 274 -11.32 1.21 -22.75
CA ALA A 274 -10.93 -0.09 -23.26
C ALA A 274 -9.93 -0.76 -22.29
N PRO A 275 -9.98 -2.10 -22.12
CA PRO A 275 -8.97 -2.81 -21.36
C PRO A 275 -7.59 -2.63 -22.00
N PRO A 276 -6.50 -2.56 -21.20
CA PRO A 276 -5.16 -2.33 -21.71
C PRO A 276 -4.75 -3.41 -22.70
N THR A 277 -4.25 -2.99 -23.86
CA THR A 277 -3.70 -3.83 -24.92
C THR A 277 -2.23 -4.15 -24.60
N PHE A 278 -1.88 -5.43 -24.52
CA PHE A 278 -0.51 -5.84 -24.25
C PHE A 278 0.20 -6.18 -25.57
N ASN A 279 1.31 -5.50 -25.85
CA ASN A 279 2.14 -5.76 -27.03
C ASN A 279 3.30 -6.73 -26.72
N GLY A 280 3.80 -7.43 -27.75
CA GLY A 280 5.00 -8.27 -27.68
C GLY A 280 4.90 -9.48 -26.74
N ALA A 281 5.91 -9.70 -25.90
CA ALA A 281 6.00 -10.86 -25.01
C ALA A 281 4.92 -10.87 -23.90
N LEU A 282 4.37 -9.71 -23.56
CA LEU A 282 3.30 -9.56 -22.58
C LEU A 282 1.96 -10.03 -23.15
N LYS A 283 1.74 -9.89 -24.46
CA LYS A 283 0.55 -10.38 -25.17
C LYS A 283 0.30 -11.87 -24.91
N LYS A 284 1.35 -12.69 -25.06
CA LYS A 284 1.30 -14.15 -24.83
C LYS A 284 1.02 -14.54 -23.36
N LYS A 285 1.28 -13.64 -22.40
CA LYS A 285 1.08 -13.90 -20.97
C LYS A 285 -0.28 -13.44 -20.48
N PHE A 286 -0.76 -12.29 -20.98
CA PHE A 286 -1.96 -11.63 -20.47
C PHE A 286 -3.18 -11.75 -21.38
N GLU A 287 -3.02 -11.98 -22.69
CA GLU A 287 -4.18 -12.26 -23.55
C GLU A 287 -4.68 -13.70 -23.38
N PRO A 288 -5.96 -13.90 -23.03
CA PRO A 288 -6.51 -15.22 -22.71
C PRO A 288 -6.43 -16.21 -23.87
N LEU A 289 -6.49 -15.72 -25.10
CA LEU A 289 -6.53 -16.49 -26.35
C LEU A 289 -5.13 -16.92 -26.83
N MET A 290 -4.08 -16.14 -26.54
CA MET A 290 -2.71 -16.41 -26.99
C MET A 290 -1.87 -17.17 -25.96
N ALA A 291 -2.35 -17.27 -24.72
CA ALA A 291 -1.65 -17.97 -23.64
C ALA A 291 -1.82 -19.50 -23.76
N LYS A 292 -0.70 -20.22 -23.75
CA LYS A 292 -0.65 -21.70 -23.76
C LYS A 292 -1.39 -22.25 -22.53
N ALA A 293 -2.29 -23.22 -22.73
CA ALA A 293 -3.06 -23.83 -21.64
C ALA A 293 -2.11 -24.37 -20.55
N GLY A 294 -2.37 -24.04 -19.28
CA GLY A 294 -1.55 -24.46 -18.13
C GLY A 294 -0.38 -23.53 -17.75
N GLN A 295 0.02 -22.56 -18.58
CA GLN A 295 1.10 -21.60 -18.25
C GLN A 295 0.62 -20.32 -17.55
N LYS A 296 -0.69 -20.18 -17.31
CA LYS A 296 -1.27 -18.98 -16.69
C LYS A 296 -0.94 -18.97 -15.19
N THR A 297 0.07 -18.20 -14.79
CA THR A 297 0.12 -17.70 -13.40
C THR A 297 -0.97 -16.64 -13.30
N LEU A 298 -2.09 -16.97 -12.67
CA LEU A 298 -3.16 -16.00 -12.45
C LEU A 298 -2.57 -14.76 -11.77
N LEU A 299 -2.98 -13.56 -12.19
CA LEU A 299 -2.53 -12.32 -11.54
C LEU A 299 -2.74 -12.41 -10.03
N LEU A 300 -3.88 -12.96 -9.61
CA LEU A 300 -4.18 -13.27 -8.20
C LEU A 300 -3.13 -14.18 -7.55
N HIS A 301 -2.65 -15.22 -8.24
CA HIS A 301 -1.61 -16.11 -7.73
C HIS A 301 -0.27 -15.38 -7.60
N SER A 302 0.11 -14.56 -8.59
CA SER A 302 1.32 -13.74 -8.53
C SER A 302 1.26 -12.66 -7.44
N MET A 303 0.07 -12.12 -7.18
CA MET A 303 -0.18 -11.12 -6.13
C MET A 303 -0.18 -11.76 -4.75
N LEU A 304 -0.74 -12.96 -4.60
CA LEU A 304 -0.62 -13.74 -3.37
C LEU A 304 0.84 -14.08 -3.06
N GLN A 305 1.62 -14.48 -4.07
CA GLN A 305 3.00 -14.90 -3.90
C GLN A 305 3.96 -13.72 -3.66
N LYS A 306 3.65 -12.53 -4.20
CA LYS A 306 4.37 -11.28 -3.87
C LYS A 306 3.89 -10.63 -2.58
N GLY A 307 2.63 -10.84 -2.19
CA GLY A 307 2.04 -10.37 -0.93
C GLY A 307 2.35 -11.28 0.26
N SER A 308 2.88 -12.50 0.04
CA SER A 308 3.29 -13.42 1.10
C SER A 308 4.68 -13.10 1.65
N GLN A 309 5.04 -11.82 1.80
CA GLN A 309 5.99 -11.51 2.84
C GLN A 309 5.31 -11.87 4.15
N LYS A 310 5.84 -12.88 4.85
CA LYS A 310 5.38 -13.24 6.19
C LYS A 310 5.40 -11.95 7.02
N THR A 311 4.23 -11.39 7.27
CA THR A 311 4.10 -10.23 8.14
C THR A 311 4.63 -10.63 9.51
N GLU A 312 5.42 -9.77 10.15
CA GLU A 312 6.04 -10.06 11.46
C GLU A 312 5.02 -10.44 12.54
N TYR A 313 3.73 -10.15 12.33
CA TYR A 313 2.61 -10.61 13.13
C TYR A 313 2.57 -12.15 13.34
N MET A 314 3.12 -12.95 12.43
CA MET A 314 3.21 -14.41 12.62
C MET A 314 4.34 -14.85 13.55
N ASN A 315 5.38 -14.02 13.73
CA ASN A 315 6.49 -14.31 14.64
C ASN A 315 6.16 -14.01 16.10
N ASP A 316 5.11 -13.23 16.37
CA ASP A 316 4.65 -12.89 17.72
C ASP A 316 3.58 -13.86 18.26
N SER A 317 3.32 -14.98 17.59
CA SER A 317 2.33 -15.98 18.04
C SER A 317 2.61 -16.47 19.47
N THR A 318 3.87 -16.62 19.86
CA THR A 318 4.29 -16.97 21.22
C THR A 318 4.06 -15.84 22.22
N LYS A 319 4.26 -14.58 21.83
CA LYS A 319 3.98 -13.41 22.68
C LYS A 319 2.48 -13.22 22.89
N ILE A 320 1.67 -13.39 21.84
CA ILE A 320 0.20 -13.34 21.91
C ILE A 320 -0.34 -14.46 22.81
N GLN A 321 0.25 -15.66 22.75
CA GLN A 321 -0.11 -16.77 23.65
C GLN A 321 0.28 -16.45 25.11
N ALA A 322 1.47 -15.90 25.34
CA ALA A 322 1.90 -15.50 26.68
C ALA A 322 1.03 -14.39 27.28
N GLU A 323 0.65 -13.40 26.47
CA GLU A 323 -0.25 -12.31 26.89
C GLU A 323 -1.66 -12.82 27.17
N ARG A 324 -2.19 -13.72 26.32
CA ARG A 324 -3.47 -14.41 26.56
C ARG A 324 -3.46 -15.18 27.88
N GLN A 325 -2.36 -15.88 28.20
CA GLN A 325 -2.23 -16.62 29.44
C GLN A 325 -2.20 -15.68 30.66
N ARG A 326 -1.47 -14.56 30.59
CA ARG A 326 -1.47 -13.54 31.65
C ARG A 326 -2.87 -12.97 31.91
N VAL A 327 -3.65 -12.70 30.86
CA VAL A 327 -5.03 -12.21 30.99
C VAL A 327 -5.92 -13.25 31.65
N ILE A 328 -5.78 -14.53 31.28
CA ILE A 328 -6.53 -15.63 31.89
C ILE A 328 -6.21 -15.76 33.39
N ASP A 329 -4.92 -15.67 33.75
CA ASP A 329 -4.49 -15.82 35.14
C ASP A 329 -4.91 -14.61 35.99
N ALA A 330 -4.79 -13.39 35.47
CA ALA A 330 -5.33 -12.18 36.12
C ALA A 330 -6.85 -12.27 36.34
N TYR A 331 -7.61 -12.77 35.36
CA TYR A 331 -9.05 -12.98 35.52
C TYR A 331 -9.37 -14.05 36.57
N ARG A 332 -8.62 -15.15 36.62
CA ARG A 332 -8.77 -16.19 37.65
C ARG A 332 -8.48 -15.65 39.04
N ASP A 333 -7.46 -14.83 39.19
CA ASP A 333 -7.10 -14.23 40.48
C ASP A 333 -8.14 -13.21 40.95
N MET A 334 -8.65 -12.35 40.06
CA MET A 334 -9.79 -11.50 40.37
C MET A 334 -11.02 -12.32 40.77
N LYS A 335 -11.30 -13.44 40.09
CA LYS A 335 -12.44 -14.31 40.42
C LYS A 335 -12.24 -15.00 41.77
N LYS A 336 -11.02 -15.44 42.10
CA LYS A 336 -10.67 -15.98 43.42
C LYS A 336 -10.84 -14.93 44.51
N GLN A 337 -10.30 -13.73 44.31
CA GLN A 337 -10.45 -12.61 45.25
C GLN A 337 -11.94 -12.26 45.45
N ARG A 338 -12.74 -12.22 44.39
CA ARG A 338 -14.19 -12.02 44.48
C ARG A 338 -14.90 -13.13 45.24
N ASN A 339 -14.50 -14.39 45.05
CA ASN A 339 -15.09 -15.51 45.78
C ASN A 339 -14.69 -15.53 47.27
N ILE A 340 -13.47 -15.11 47.60
CA ILE A 340 -12.99 -14.91 48.97
C ILE A 340 -13.77 -13.76 49.62
N ALA A 341 -13.89 -12.61 48.95
CA ALA A 341 -14.65 -11.45 49.43
C ALA A 341 -16.15 -11.76 49.62
N ASN A 342 -16.72 -12.61 48.77
CA ASN A 342 -18.10 -13.06 48.87
C ASN A 342 -18.33 -14.19 49.90
N GLY A 343 -17.31 -14.62 50.64
CA GLY A 343 -17.45 -15.63 51.69
C GLY A 343 -17.77 -17.05 51.20
N ILE A 344 -17.62 -17.33 49.90
CA ILE A 344 -17.97 -18.64 49.30
C ILE A 344 -16.81 -19.65 49.41
N GLY A 345 -15.61 -19.23 49.81
CA GLY A 345 -14.41 -20.07 49.90
C GLY A 345 -14.30 -20.98 51.15
N GLY A 346 -15.33 -21.08 51.98
CA GLY A 346 -15.28 -21.70 53.31
C GLY A 346 -15.96 -23.06 53.49
N ARG A 347 -16.08 -23.90 52.45
CA ARG A 347 -16.47 -25.31 52.64
C ARG A 347 -15.44 -26.23 52.02
N GLY A 348 -14.40 -26.53 52.81
CA GLY A 348 -13.53 -27.67 52.58
C GLY A 348 -14.36 -28.95 52.54
N VAL A 349 -14.13 -29.74 51.51
CA VAL A 349 -14.52 -31.15 51.49
C VAL A 349 -13.61 -31.86 52.50
N PRO A 350 -14.14 -32.50 53.56
CA PRO A 350 -13.29 -33.28 54.45
C PRO A 350 -12.74 -34.47 53.65
N LYS A 351 -11.43 -34.66 53.73
CA LYS A 351 -10.81 -35.91 53.29
C LYS A 351 -11.32 -37.00 54.23
N SER A 352 -12.07 -37.95 53.68
CA SER A 352 -12.34 -39.23 54.35
C SER A 352 -11.04 -40.02 54.42
N GLU A 353 -10.78 -40.57 55.60
CA GLU A 353 -9.73 -41.54 55.93
C GLU A 353 -9.74 -42.76 55.01
#